data_AF-A0A315WRM4-F1
#
_entry.id   AF-A0A315WRM4-F1
#
_cell.length_a   1.000
_cell.length_b   1.000
_cell.length_c   1.000
_cell.angle_alpha   90.00
_cell.angle_beta   90.00
_cell.angle_gamma   90.00
#
_symmetry.space_group_name_H-M   'P 1'
#
loop_
_entity.id
_entity.type
_entity.pdbx_description
1 polymer ?
#
loop_
_entity_poly.entity_id
_entity_poly.type
_entity_poly.pdbx_seq_one_letter_code
_entity_poly.pdbx_strand_id
1 'polypeptide(L)'
;MKGMAILVVLVGVPMLAQALEPGPSSTAQAATEAWLRLQVNGERASPQPQTQTPKERDLSQQRFLDSYKYPLPEAFKVESMGQSGE
;
A
#
# COMPACT_ATOMS: atom_id res chain seq x y z
N MET A 1 33.61 -27.48 -37.40
CA MET A 1 34.18 -26.51 -36.44
C MET A 1 33.24 -25.34 -36.11
N LYS A 2 32.59 -24.70 -37.09
CA LYS A 2 31.61 -23.60 -36.87
C LYS A 2 30.46 -23.95 -35.90
N GLY A 3 29.83 -25.11 -36.06
CA GLY A 3 28.72 -25.54 -35.18
C GLY A 3 29.13 -25.78 -33.73
N MET A 4 30.35 -26.30 -33.51
CA MET A 4 30.89 -26.52 -32.16
C MET A 4 31.19 -25.20 -31.45
N ALA A 5 31.69 -24.19 -32.17
CA ALA A 5 31.88 -22.85 -31.62
C ALA A 5 30.55 -22.20 -31.20
N ILE A 6 29.49 -22.36 -32.00
CA ILE A 6 28.16 -21.84 -31.68
C ILE A 6 27.59 -22.52 -30.42
N LEU A 7 27.78 -23.84 -30.29
CA LEU A 7 27.31 -24.62 -29.14
C LEU A 7 28.03 -24.20 -27.84
N VAL A 8 29.34 -23.98 -27.91
CA VAL A 8 30.13 -23.47 -26.77
C VAL A 8 29.66 -22.07 -26.35
N VAL A 9 29.36 -21.19 -27.30
CA VAL A 9 28.82 -19.85 -26.99
C VAL A 9 27.43 -19.95 -26.36
N LEU A 10 26.52 -20.77 -26.91
CA LEU A 10 25.16 -20.89 -26.38
C LEU A 10 25.13 -21.38 -24.92
N VAL A 11 26.02 -22.30 -24.56
CA VAL A 11 26.12 -22.84 -23.20
C VAL A 11 26.86 -21.89 -22.26
N GLY A 12 27.80 -21.07 -22.77
CA GLY A 12 28.60 -20.15 -21.97
C GLY A 12 27.90 -18.83 -21.60
N VAL A 13 26.98 -18.33 -22.43
CA VAL A 13 26.25 -17.06 -22.21
C VAL A 13 25.56 -16.96 -20.83
N PRO A 14 24.81 -17.97 -20.34
CA PRO A 14 24.13 -17.85 -19.04
C PRO A 14 25.09 -17.74 -17.84
N MET A 15 26.33 -18.21 -17.96
CA MET A 15 27.35 -18.10 -16.89
C MET A 15 27.85 -16.66 -16.68
N LEU A 16 27.56 -15.75 -17.62
CA LEU A 16 27.90 -14.33 -17.53
C LEU A 16 26.78 -13.48 -16.92
N ALA A 17 25.61 -14.06 -16.63
CA ALA A 17 24.52 -13.34 -15.99
C ALA A 17 24.89 -13.00 -14.54
N GLN A 18 25.21 -11.72 -14.30
CA GLN A 18 25.35 -11.17 -12.96
C GLN A 18 23.96 -10.79 -12.45
N ALA A 19 23.67 -11.14 -11.19
CA ALA A 19 22.46 -10.64 -10.54
C ALA A 19 22.58 -9.12 -10.36
N LEU A 20 21.46 -8.40 -10.48
CA LEU A 20 21.39 -7.01 -10.05
C LEU A 20 21.71 -6.95 -8.55
N GLU A 21 22.47 -5.93 -8.14
CA GLU A 21 22.71 -5.65 -6.73
C GLU A 21 21.37 -5.57 -5.98
N PRO A 22 21.24 -6.23 -4.82
CA PRO A 22 20.01 -6.18 -4.05
C PRO A 22 19.75 -4.74 -3.60
N GLY A 23 18.62 -4.18 -4.03
CA GLY A 23 18.24 -2.82 -3.65
C GLY A 23 17.00 -2.34 -4.40
N PRO A 24 16.38 -1.25 -3.93
CA PRO A 24 15.26 -0.66 -4.62
C PRO A 24 15.73 -0.09 -5.97
N SER A 25 14.99 -0.36 -7.04
CA SER A 25 15.34 0.14 -8.39
C SER A 25 15.17 1.65 -8.53
N SER A 26 14.56 2.31 -7.53
CA SER A 26 14.32 3.74 -7.46
C SER A 26 14.05 4.20 -6.03
N THR A 27 14.18 5.50 -5.78
CA THR A 27 13.78 6.11 -4.50
C THR A 27 12.29 5.92 -4.20
N ALA A 28 11.44 5.93 -5.22
CA ALA A 28 10.01 5.67 -5.09
C ALA A 28 9.74 4.24 -4.61
N GLN A 29 10.39 3.23 -5.21
CA GLN A 29 10.29 1.84 -4.76
C GLN A 29 10.75 1.69 -3.31
N ALA A 30 11.85 2.34 -2.93
CA ALA A 30 12.36 2.29 -1.56
C ALA A 30 11.32 2.78 -0.53
N ALA A 31 10.67 3.91 -0.83
CA ALA A 31 9.61 4.46 0.01
C ALA A 31 8.40 3.52 0.09
N THR A 32 7.97 2.97 -1.05
CA THR A 32 6.87 2.00 -1.10
C THR A 32 7.19 0.75 -0.28
N GLU A 33 8.37 0.18 -0.43
CA GLU A 33 8.80 -0.99 0.35
C GLU A 33 8.85 -0.69 1.85
N ALA A 34 9.31 0.50 2.25
CA ALA A 34 9.30 0.92 3.64
C ALA A 34 7.88 0.95 4.22
N TRP A 35 6.92 1.52 3.49
CA TRP A 35 5.51 1.54 3.90
C TRP A 35 4.89 0.15 3.97
N LEU A 36 5.18 -0.71 2.99
CA LEU A 36 4.68 -2.09 2.99
C LEU A 36 5.23 -2.90 4.17
N ARG A 37 6.54 -2.77 4.45
CA ARG A 37 7.17 -3.42 5.62
C ARG A 37 6.55 -2.94 6.93
N LEU A 38 6.33 -1.64 7.08
CA LEU A 38 5.69 -1.03 8.24
C LEU A 38 4.29 -1.62 8.50
N GLN A 39 3.50 -1.80 7.44
CA GLN A 39 2.15 -2.35 7.52
C GLN A 39 2.16 -3.84 7.85
N VAL A 40 2.96 -4.64 7.15
CA VAL A 40 3.03 -6.11 7.34
C VAL A 40 3.55 -6.47 8.72
N ASN A 41 4.58 -5.78 9.20
CA ASN A 41 5.17 -6.06 10.52
C ASN A 41 4.29 -5.56 11.67
N GLY A 42 3.31 -4.71 11.39
CA GLY A 42 2.49 -4.07 12.43
C GLY A 42 3.32 -3.18 13.38
N GLU A 43 4.51 -2.73 12.98
CA GLU A 43 5.42 -1.92 13.81
C GLU A 43 4.77 -0.61 14.31
N ARG A 44 3.77 -0.11 13.58
CA ARG A 44 2.96 1.06 13.94
C ARG A 44 1.50 0.73 14.21
N ALA A 45 1.19 -0.53 14.51
CA ALA A 45 -0.14 -0.92 14.97
C ALA A 45 -0.44 -0.22 16.31
N SER A 46 -1.70 0.19 16.50
CA SER A 46 -2.15 0.78 17.76
C SER A 46 -1.95 -0.22 18.91
N PRO A 47 -1.36 0.19 20.04
CA PRO A 47 -1.26 -0.67 21.22
C PRO A 47 -2.63 -0.89 21.88
N GLN A 48 -3.62 -0.06 21.56
CA GLN A 48 -4.98 -0.18 22.06
C GLN A 48 -5.83 -0.96 21.04
N PRO A 49 -6.26 -2.19 21.37
CA PRO A 49 -7.14 -2.97 20.51
C PRO A 49 -8.51 -2.30 20.43
N GLN A 50 -8.99 -2.08 19.20
CA GLN A 50 -10.37 -1.63 18.98
C GLN A 50 -11.28 -2.87 18.95
N THR A 51 -11.80 -3.25 20.11
CA THR A 51 -12.79 -4.32 20.21
C THR A 51 -14.19 -3.76 19.97
N GLN A 52 -14.97 -4.47 19.16
CA GLN A 52 -16.39 -4.18 18.97
C GLN A 52 -17.17 -5.44 19.32
N THR A 53 -18.24 -5.28 20.08
CA THR A 53 -19.23 -6.33 20.27
C THR A 53 -19.93 -6.63 18.93
N PRO A 54 -20.51 -7.84 18.75
CA PRO A 54 -21.27 -8.14 17.53
C PRO A 54 -22.37 -7.11 17.25
N LYS A 55 -23.07 -6.64 18.30
CA LYS A 55 -24.11 -5.62 18.17
C LYS A 55 -23.57 -4.28 17.68
N GLU A 56 -22.42 -3.82 18.17
CA GLU A 56 -21.79 -2.59 17.70
C GLU A 56 -21.31 -2.71 16.25
N ARG A 57 -20.81 -3.90 15.87
CA ARG A 57 -20.44 -4.21 14.49
C ARG A 57 -21.65 -4.19 13.54
N ASP A 58 -22.80 -4.67 13.98
CA ASP A 58 -24.02 -4.64 13.17
C ASP A 58 -24.55 -3.21 13.02
N LEU A 59 -24.53 -2.42 14.10
CA LEU A 59 -24.92 -1.00 14.06
C LEU A 59 -23.97 -0.16 13.19
N SER A 60 -22.67 -0.43 13.22
CA SER A 60 -21.72 0.27 12.36
C SER A 60 -21.91 -0.07 10.88
N GLN A 61 -22.21 -1.33 10.55
CA GLN A 61 -22.60 -1.74 9.21
C GLN A 61 -23.91 -1.09 8.77
N GLN A 62 -24.93 -1.08 9.62
CA GLN A 62 -26.20 -0.42 9.36
C GLN A 62 -25.98 1.07 9.05
N ARG A 63 -25.19 1.78 9.85
CA ARG A 63 -24.84 3.19 9.62
C ARG A 63 -24.13 3.39 8.29
N PHE A 64 -23.21 2.50 7.92
CA PHE A 64 -22.52 2.56 6.64
C PHE A 64 -23.50 2.41 5.48
N LEU A 65 -24.42 1.44 5.55
CA LEU A 65 -25.47 1.27 4.54
C LEU A 65 -26.41 2.48 4.48
N ASP A 66 -26.77 3.03 5.64
CA ASP A 66 -27.62 4.22 5.73
C ASP A 66 -26.93 5.47 5.15
N SER A 67 -25.59 5.54 5.14
CA SER A 67 -24.86 6.66 4.55
C SER A 67 -25.15 6.85 3.06
N TYR A 68 -25.41 5.75 2.33
CA TYR A 68 -25.76 5.79 0.89
C TYR A 68 -27.16 6.33 0.61
N LYS A 69 -28.03 6.45 1.64
CA LYS A 69 -29.38 7.00 1.49
C LYS A 69 -29.38 8.52 1.36
N TYR A 70 -28.28 9.17 1.76
CA TYR A 70 -28.15 10.62 1.72
C TYR A 70 -27.39 11.02 0.45
N PRO A 71 -27.99 11.83 -0.45
CA PRO A 71 -27.27 12.32 -1.61
C PRO A 71 -26.09 13.20 -1.15
N LEU A 72 -24.98 13.10 -1.87
CA LEU A 72 -23.84 13.97 -1.64
C LEU A 72 -24.25 15.40 -2.01
N PRO A 73 -24.04 16.40 -1.14
CA PRO A 73 -24.33 17.78 -1.48
C PRO A 73 -23.47 18.23 -2.67
N GLU A 74 -24.08 18.93 -3.64
CA GLU A 74 -23.38 19.53 -4.79
C GLU A 74 -22.33 20.56 -4.34
N ALA A 75 -22.55 21.19 -3.18
CA ALA A 75 -21.60 22.07 -2.55
C ALA A 75 -21.70 21.94 -1.03
N PHE A 76 -20.56 21.79 -0.36
CA PHE A 76 -20.46 21.98 1.08
C PHE A 76 -20.44 23.49 1.35
N LYS A 77 -21.50 24.02 1.98
CA LYS A 77 -21.44 25.37 2.53
C LYS A 77 -20.41 25.37 3.65
N VAL A 78 -19.31 26.07 3.46
CA VAL A 78 -18.38 26.40 4.54
C VAL A 78 -19.09 27.45 5.39
N GLU A 79 -19.91 27.00 6.34
CA GLU A 79 -20.24 27.85 7.48
C GLU A 79 -18.91 28.11 8.19
N SER A 80 -18.53 29.38 8.36
CA SER A 80 -17.23 29.74 8.89
C SER A 80 -16.98 28.98 10.18
N MET A 81 -16.03 28.05 10.13
CA MET A 81 -15.59 27.33 11.31
C MET A 81 -14.93 28.38 12.21
N GLY A 82 -15.69 28.81 13.23
CA GLY A 82 -15.32 29.69 14.33
C GLY A 82 -14.08 30.56 14.12
N GLN A 83 -14.29 31.83 13.78
CA GLN A 83 -13.37 32.87 14.24
C GLN A 83 -13.45 32.86 15.78
N SER A 84 -12.54 32.13 16.41
CA SER A 84 -12.38 32.02 17.87
C SER A 84 -10.93 31.61 18.12
N GLY A 85 -10.05 32.41 18.71
CA GLY A 85 -10.07 33.81 19.13
C GLY A 85 -8.60 34.25 19.24
N GLU A 86 -8.36 35.56 19.16
CA GLU A 86 -7.14 36.20 19.66
C GLU A 86 -7.17 36.28 21.20
#